data_AF-A0AAP0CSP4-F1
#
_entry.id   AF-A0AAP0CSP4-F1
#
_cell.length_a   1.000
_cell.length_b   1.000
_cell.length_c   1.000
_cell.angle_alpha   90.00
_cell.angle_beta   90.00
_cell.angle_gamma   90.00
#
_symmetry.space_group_name_H-M   'P 1'
#
loop_
_entity.id
_entity.type
_entity.pdbx_description
1 polymer ?
#
loop_
_entity_poly.entity_id
_entity_poly.type
_entity_poly.pdbx_seq_one_letter_code
_entity_poly.pdbx_strand_id
1 'polypeptide(L)'
;MANSCHKAKTFFGTCQTIYNVFSSSTQRWSVLLDYVDDLTLKSLCATRWESRIESVKAIVSQVPQIKKALIHLAKVSEDGKVVRDAESLLNGEFSSFEFILSLVIWYNILSKINLVSKNLQSKDMLLDVAIKNLNGLVTFFNNYRNNGLDRDIIEAKKIAEAIDIEPEFTVKRASCRKKQFDEIPNTEREQQSAKENFRTDYFLVLVDMALSQITTRFEQMEHFESIFGFMFDASKLYYLDDDLLKTSCLNLELALTHDKDSDIDGNDLFIELEILQGMLPRVAYEGERPWTSIKIMEFAKKMDMFPNVLLAYKILLTIPVTVASAERSFSKLKLLKTYLRSTMTQERLNGLAILSIESSFLANVDYDKLIEVFASKNARRHHFR
;
A
#
# COMPACT_ATOMS: atom_id res chain seq x y z
N MET A 1 -7.34 5.69 9.17
CA MET A 1 -7.11 4.50 10.02
C MET A 1 -6.38 4.83 11.33
N ALA A 2 -5.08 5.17 11.43
CA ALA A 2 -4.45 5.51 12.75
C ALA A 2 -5.21 6.55 13.57
N ASN A 3 -5.76 7.54 12.88
CA ASN A 3 -6.38 8.69 13.51
C ASN A 3 -7.90 8.52 13.74
N SER A 4 -8.48 7.36 13.40
CA SER A 4 -9.94 7.18 13.44
C SER A 4 -10.49 7.10 14.86
N CYS A 5 -9.73 6.55 15.82
CA CYS A 5 -10.11 6.55 17.23
C CYS A 5 -8.90 6.82 18.13
N HIS A 6 -9.17 7.25 19.36
CA HIS A 6 -8.10 7.59 20.32
C HIS A 6 -7.17 6.38 20.58
N LYS A 7 -7.75 5.20 20.74
CA LYS A 7 -7.02 3.95 20.97
C LYS A 7 -6.12 3.54 19.79
N ALA A 8 -6.50 3.90 18.56
CA ALA A 8 -5.66 3.68 17.37
C ALA A 8 -4.47 4.64 17.33
N LYS A 9 -4.67 5.90 17.76
CA LYS A 9 -3.58 6.88 17.86
C LYS A 9 -2.56 6.48 18.92
N THR A 10 -3.04 6.07 20.09
CA THR A 10 -2.16 5.62 21.18
C THR A 10 -1.39 4.36 20.80
N PHE A 11 -2.03 3.39 20.11
CA PHE A 11 -1.38 2.16 19.65
C PHE A 11 -0.09 2.40 18.84
N PHE A 12 -0.13 3.27 17.83
CA PHE A 12 1.07 3.59 17.05
C PHE A 12 2.07 4.42 17.87
N GLY A 13 1.59 5.27 18.79
CA GLY A 13 2.44 5.92 19.77
C GLY A 13 3.26 4.90 20.58
N THR A 14 2.60 3.88 21.12
CA THR A 14 3.25 2.79 21.86
C THR A 14 4.26 2.04 20.99
N CYS A 15 3.92 1.68 19.75
CA CYS A 15 4.87 1.03 18.83
C CYS A 15 6.15 1.86 18.62
N GLN A 16 6.01 3.18 18.47
CA GLN A 16 7.16 4.08 18.36
C GLN A 16 7.94 4.18 19.67
N THR A 17 7.26 4.23 20.81
CA THR A 17 7.91 4.27 22.13
C THR A 17 8.76 3.02 22.36
N ILE A 18 8.24 1.83 22.02
CA ILE A 18 8.98 0.56 22.06
C ILE A 18 10.27 0.68 21.24
N TYR A 19 10.17 1.17 19.99
CA TYR A 19 11.37 1.39 19.16
C TYR A 19 12.34 2.41 19.77
N ASN A 20 11.84 3.53 20.30
CA ASN A 20 12.67 4.60 20.86
C ASN A 20 13.46 4.14 22.09
N VAL A 21 12.85 3.33 22.97
CA VAL A 21 13.50 2.81 24.18
C VAL A 21 14.80 2.07 23.83
N PHE A 22 14.76 1.21 22.80
CA PHE A 22 15.93 0.44 22.37
C PHE A 22 16.85 1.20 21.41
N SER A 23 16.32 1.97 20.46
CA SER A 23 17.13 2.64 19.41
C SER A 23 17.91 3.87 19.90
N SER A 24 17.57 4.42 21.05
CA SER A 24 18.23 5.62 21.59
C SER A 24 19.68 5.38 22.05
N SER A 25 20.11 4.13 22.21
CA SER A 25 21.49 3.80 22.60
C SER A 25 21.93 2.46 22.01
N THR A 26 23.18 2.37 21.58
CA THR A 26 23.79 1.15 21.04
C THR A 26 23.80 0.01 22.06
N GLN A 27 24.00 0.32 23.35
CA GLN A 27 23.95 -0.66 24.43
C GLN A 27 22.52 -1.19 24.66
N ARG A 28 21.50 -0.34 24.49
CA ARG A 28 20.10 -0.79 24.60
C ARG A 28 19.72 -1.64 23.39
N TRP A 29 20.23 -1.26 22.22
CA TRP A 29 20.06 -2.04 21.01
C TRP A 29 20.74 -3.41 21.11
N SER A 30 21.92 -3.53 21.71
CA SER A 30 22.55 -4.83 21.94
C SER A 30 21.71 -5.71 22.88
N VAL A 31 21.17 -5.14 23.96
CA VAL A 31 20.23 -5.86 24.84
C VAL A 31 19.03 -6.38 24.06
N LEU A 32 18.48 -5.62 23.11
CA LEU A 32 17.40 -6.13 22.26
C LEU A 32 17.86 -7.33 21.42
N LEU A 33 19.02 -7.23 20.79
CA LEU A 33 19.56 -8.27 19.92
C LEU A 33 19.91 -9.56 20.67
N ASP A 34 20.20 -9.49 21.97
CA ASP A 34 20.44 -10.68 22.81
C ASP A 34 19.18 -11.55 23.00
N TYR A 35 17.98 -10.99 22.75
CA TYR A 35 16.71 -11.69 22.89
C TYR A 35 15.94 -11.86 21.56
N VAL A 36 16.25 -11.06 20.54
CA VAL A 36 15.48 -10.95 19.29
C VAL A 36 16.33 -11.46 18.13
N ASP A 37 16.04 -12.68 17.68
CA ASP A 37 16.83 -13.38 16.67
C ASP A 37 16.38 -13.10 15.21
N ASP A 38 15.09 -12.79 15.00
CA ASP A 38 14.50 -12.80 13.65
C ASP A 38 14.30 -11.40 13.05
N LEU A 39 13.51 -10.54 13.71
CA LEU A 39 13.08 -9.25 13.16
C LEU A 39 13.43 -8.09 14.08
N THR A 40 14.36 -7.24 13.64
CA THR A 40 14.68 -6.00 14.36
C THR A 40 13.49 -5.04 14.38
N LEU A 41 13.29 -4.36 15.51
CA LEU A 41 12.31 -3.28 15.62
C LEU A 41 12.55 -2.18 14.57
N LYS A 42 11.47 -1.63 14.03
CA LYS A 42 11.51 -0.55 13.03
C LYS A 42 10.78 0.67 13.53
N SER A 43 11.36 1.86 13.29
CA SER A 43 10.66 3.13 13.49
C SER A 43 9.43 3.19 12.60
N LEU A 44 8.36 3.82 13.09
CA LEU A 44 7.20 4.10 12.26
C LEU A 44 7.56 5.08 11.16
N CYS A 45 7.09 4.76 9.95
CA CYS A 45 7.17 5.66 8.83
C CYS A 45 6.07 6.72 8.93
N ALA A 46 6.47 8.00 8.92
CA ALA A 46 5.54 9.12 8.95
C ALA A 46 4.77 9.27 7.63
N THR A 47 5.45 9.09 6.49
CA THR A 47 4.94 9.38 5.15
C THR A 47 4.23 8.21 4.49
N ARG A 48 4.70 6.98 4.71
CA ARG A 48 4.17 5.77 4.05
C ARG A 48 3.46 4.88 5.04
N TRP A 49 2.14 4.87 4.94
CA TRP A 49 1.27 4.17 5.89
C TRP A 49 1.43 2.66 5.85
N GLU A 50 1.53 2.08 4.64
CA GLU A 50 1.73 0.64 4.45
C GLU A 50 3.03 0.18 5.08
N SER A 51 4.07 1.03 5.07
CA SER A 51 5.38 0.73 5.67
C SER A 51 5.34 0.61 7.21
N ARG A 52 4.24 1.02 7.87
CA ARG A 52 4.06 0.80 9.32
C ARG A 52 3.85 -0.67 9.67
N ILE A 53 3.54 -1.52 8.68
CA ILE A 53 3.47 -2.97 8.86
C ILE A 53 4.78 -3.55 9.39
N GLU A 54 5.93 -3.04 8.98
CA GLU A 54 7.22 -3.60 9.40
C GLU A 54 7.44 -3.41 10.90
N SER A 55 7.01 -2.26 11.45
CA SER A 55 7.03 -2.01 12.89
C SER A 55 6.08 -2.93 13.65
N VAL A 56 4.84 -3.09 13.18
CA VAL A 56 3.84 -3.94 13.83
C VAL A 56 4.26 -5.41 13.75
N LYS A 57 4.71 -5.88 12.58
CA LYS A 57 5.16 -7.25 12.32
C LYS A 57 6.34 -7.64 13.21
N ALA A 58 7.34 -6.76 13.36
CA ALA A 58 8.48 -7.01 14.22
C ALA A 58 8.05 -7.23 15.68
N ILE A 59 7.07 -6.46 16.16
CA ILE A 59 6.53 -6.56 17.52
C ILE A 59 5.67 -7.83 17.67
N VAL A 60 4.70 -8.05 16.78
CA VAL A 60 3.75 -9.18 16.86
C VAL A 60 4.46 -10.54 16.87
N SER A 61 5.54 -10.66 16.09
CA SER A 61 6.24 -11.94 15.91
C SER A 61 7.05 -12.34 17.14
N GLN A 62 7.42 -11.38 17.98
CA GLN A 62 8.42 -11.53 19.04
C GLN A 62 8.00 -10.87 20.36
N VAL A 63 6.69 -10.84 20.63
CA VAL A 63 6.14 -10.23 21.87
C VAL A 63 6.80 -10.80 23.13
N PRO A 64 6.99 -12.13 23.30
CA PRO A 64 7.66 -12.68 24.48
C PRO A 64 9.12 -12.22 24.63
N GLN A 65 9.85 -12.19 23.53
CA GLN A 65 11.26 -11.78 23.50
C GLN A 65 11.41 -10.32 23.87
N ILE A 66 10.56 -9.44 23.30
CA ILE A 66 10.57 -8.00 23.60
C ILE A 66 10.21 -7.77 25.07
N LYS A 67 9.23 -8.51 25.63
CA LYS A 67 8.89 -8.45 27.06
C LYS A 67 10.10 -8.82 27.93
N LYS A 68 10.82 -9.90 27.61
CA LYS A 68 12.04 -10.30 28.33
C LYS A 68 13.15 -9.24 28.24
N ALA A 69 13.38 -8.68 27.05
CA ALA A 69 14.34 -7.62 26.84
C ALA A 69 14.01 -6.36 27.66
N LEU A 70 12.73 -5.97 27.74
CA LEU A 70 12.27 -4.86 28.56
C LEU A 70 12.47 -5.12 30.06
N ILE A 71 12.19 -6.34 30.55
CA ILE A 71 12.43 -6.73 31.95
C ILE A 71 13.93 -6.63 32.28
N HIS A 72 14.79 -7.11 31.38
CA HIS A 72 16.24 -7.01 31.55
C HIS A 72 16.69 -5.53 31.57
N LEU A 73 16.19 -4.73 30.64
CA LEU A 73 16.53 -3.31 30.55
C LEU A 73 16.10 -2.53 31.80
N ALA A 74 14.93 -2.82 32.36
CA ALA A 74 14.44 -2.20 33.58
C ALA A 74 15.32 -2.53 34.81
N LYS A 75 15.98 -3.69 34.83
CA LYS A 75 16.86 -4.11 35.94
C LYS A 75 18.29 -3.58 35.82
N VAL A 76 18.82 -3.48 34.60
CA VAL A 76 20.24 -3.19 34.35
C VAL A 76 20.51 -1.70 34.10
N SER A 77 19.51 -0.93 33.65
CA SER A 77 19.70 0.47 33.29
C SER A 77 19.87 1.36 34.53
N GLU A 78 20.92 2.19 34.54
CA GLU A 78 21.14 3.24 35.55
C GLU A 78 20.30 4.51 35.29
N ASP A 79 19.85 4.72 34.04
CA ASP A 79 19.02 5.87 33.66
C ASP A 79 17.58 5.67 34.13
N GLY A 80 17.18 6.43 35.16
CA GLY A 80 15.84 6.36 35.75
C GLY A 80 14.71 6.69 34.77
N LYS A 81 14.97 7.44 33.68
CA LYS A 81 13.96 7.65 32.63
C LYS A 81 13.70 6.36 31.86
N VAL A 82 14.74 5.61 31.52
CA VAL A 82 14.64 4.36 30.77
C VAL A 82 13.96 3.28 31.59
N VAL A 83 14.31 3.19 32.87
CA VAL A 83 13.66 2.25 33.80
C VAL A 83 12.17 2.55 33.85
N ARG A 84 11.77 3.82 34.03
CA ARG A 84 10.37 4.22 34.02
C ARG A 84 9.68 3.92 32.69
N ASP A 85 10.30 4.24 31.57
CA ASP A 85 9.73 4.01 30.23
C ASP A 85 9.54 2.49 29.98
N ALA A 86 10.51 1.66 30.38
CA ALA A 86 10.43 0.20 30.26
C ALA A 86 9.36 -0.40 31.20
N GLU A 87 9.31 0.03 32.47
CA GLU A 87 8.29 -0.38 33.43
C GLU A 87 6.88 0.04 33.00
N SER A 88 6.73 1.25 32.44
CA SER A 88 5.46 1.73 31.91
C SER A 88 4.95 0.82 30.79
N LEU A 89 5.83 0.44 29.85
CA LEU A 89 5.47 -0.48 28.76
C LEU A 89 5.12 -1.88 29.27
N LEU A 90 5.85 -2.37 30.27
CA LEU A 90 5.63 -3.69 30.87
C LEU A 90 4.29 -3.75 31.61
N ASN A 91 4.04 -2.79 32.51
CA ASN A 91 2.87 -2.78 33.40
C ASN A 91 1.60 -2.24 32.71
N GLY A 92 1.77 -1.47 31.63
CA GLY A 92 0.68 -0.97 30.79
C GLY A 92 0.36 -1.94 29.65
N GLU A 93 1.03 -1.74 28.53
CA GLU A 93 0.63 -2.35 27.25
C GLU A 93 0.96 -3.84 27.15
N PHE A 94 2.15 -4.26 27.57
CA PHE A 94 2.53 -5.68 27.58
C PHE A 94 1.86 -6.47 28.70
N SER A 95 1.03 -5.85 29.54
CA SER A 95 0.15 -6.53 30.51
C SER A 95 -1.32 -6.51 30.07
N SER A 96 -1.66 -5.76 29.02
CA SER A 96 -3.03 -5.58 28.56
C SER A 96 -3.37 -6.54 27.41
N PHE A 97 -4.37 -7.40 27.63
CA PHE A 97 -4.93 -8.24 26.56
C PHE A 97 -5.43 -7.42 25.37
N GLU A 98 -6.01 -6.25 25.62
CA GLU A 98 -6.50 -5.36 24.56
C GLU A 98 -5.40 -4.86 23.63
N PHE A 99 -4.18 -4.64 24.14
CA PHE A 99 -3.04 -4.22 23.31
C PHE A 99 -2.56 -5.36 22.42
N ILE A 100 -2.47 -6.59 22.95
CA ILE A 100 -2.10 -7.78 22.19
C ILE A 100 -3.13 -8.05 21.09
N LEU A 101 -4.42 -7.94 21.42
CA LEU A 101 -5.48 -8.07 20.43
C LEU A 101 -5.39 -6.97 19.35
N SER A 102 -5.10 -5.73 19.76
CA SER A 102 -4.89 -4.62 18.82
C SER A 102 -3.70 -4.87 17.88
N LEU A 103 -2.60 -5.42 18.41
CA LEU A 103 -1.41 -5.81 17.66
C LEU A 103 -1.76 -6.83 16.55
N VAL A 104 -2.52 -7.87 16.88
CA VAL A 104 -3.00 -8.89 15.93
C VAL A 104 -3.91 -8.27 14.86
N ILE A 105 -4.91 -7.48 15.28
CA ILE A 105 -5.84 -6.81 14.35
C ILE A 105 -5.07 -5.92 13.37
N TRP A 106 -4.16 -5.08 13.87
CA TRP A 106 -3.37 -4.21 13.00
C TRP A 106 -2.48 -4.99 12.05
N TYR A 107 -1.86 -6.08 12.50
CA TYR A 107 -1.07 -6.94 11.64
C TYR A 107 -1.92 -7.55 10.51
N ASN A 108 -3.10 -8.07 10.83
CA ASN A 108 -4.00 -8.67 9.84
C ASN A 108 -4.53 -7.65 8.82
N ILE A 109 -4.92 -6.45 9.26
CA ILE A 109 -5.34 -5.36 8.37
C ILE A 109 -4.18 -4.91 7.46
N LEU A 110 -3.03 -4.55 8.06
CA LEU A 110 -1.92 -3.95 7.33
C LEU A 110 -1.19 -4.95 6.43
N SER A 111 -1.11 -6.23 6.79
CA SER A 111 -0.47 -7.26 5.96
C SER A 111 -1.20 -7.44 4.62
N LYS A 112 -2.54 -7.45 4.63
CA LYS A 112 -3.35 -7.54 3.40
C LYS A 112 -3.25 -6.29 2.54
N ILE A 113 -3.31 -5.12 3.17
CA ILE A 113 -3.12 -3.83 2.48
C ILE A 113 -1.71 -3.76 1.85
N ASN A 114 -0.68 -4.16 2.59
CA ASN A 114 0.71 -4.12 2.11
C ASN A 114 0.93 -5.07 0.94
N LEU A 115 0.31 -6.26 0.95
CA LEU A 115 0.39 -7.21 -0.16
C LEU A 115 -0.14 -6.59 -1.46
N VAL A 116 -1.36 -6.04 -1.41
CA VAL A 116 -1.98 -5.39 -2.58
C VAL A 116 -1.20 -4.14 -2.97
N SER A 117 -0.81 -3.30 -2.02
CA SER A 117 -0.05 -2.08 -2.28
C SER A 117 1.28 -2.39 -2.98
N LYS A 118 2.06 -3.38 -2.53
CA LYS A 118 3.30 -3.78 -3.20
C LYS A 118 3.06 -4.28 -4.62
N ASN A 119 1.96 -5.00 -4.85
CA ASN A 119 1.59 -5.42 -6.20
C ASN A 119 1.31 -4.19 -7.09
N LEU A 120 0.46 -3.27 -6.63
CA LEU A 120 0.10 -2.04 -7.37
C LEU A 120 1.28 -1.12 -7.70
N GLN A 121 2.40 -1.27 -6.98
CA GLN A 121 3.65 -0.52 -7.22
C GLN A 121 4.56 -1.19 -8.28
N SER A 122 4.15 -2.32 -8.86
CA SER A 122 4.88 -2.97 -9.95
C SER A 122 5.03 -2.04 -11.17
N LYS A 123 6.11 -2.21 -11.94
CA LYS A 123 6.34 -1.40 -13.16
C LYS A 123 5.34 -1.75 -14.26
N ASP A 124 4.98 -3.03 -14.35
CA ASP A 124 4.11 -3.57 -15.39
C ASP A 124 2.67 -3.73 -14.89
N MET A 125 2.23 -2.86 -13.96
CA MET A 125 0.90 -2.93 -13.37
C MET A 125 -0.15 -2.47 -14.37
N LEU A 126 -1.08 -3.37 -14.71
CA LEU A 126 -2.24 -3.08 -15.55
C LEU A 126 -3.45 -2.70 -14.68
N LEU A 127 -4.30 -1.83 -15.22
CA LEU A 127 -5.47 -1.32 -14.50
C LEU A 127 -6.49 -2.42 -14.18
N ASP A 128 -6.72 -3.36 -15.09
CA ASP A 128 -7.65 -4.48 -14.89
C ASP A 128 -7.21 -5.39 -13.73
N VAL A 129 -5.89 -5.65 -13.63
CA VAL A 129 -5.29 -6.42 -12.54
C VAL A 129 -5.39 -5.65 -11.23
N ALA A 130 -5.17 -4.33 -11.26
CA ALA A 130 -5.30 -3.47 -10.10
C ALA A 130 -6.73 -3.50 -9.53
N ILE A 131 -7.73 -3.43 -10.41
CA ILE A 131 -9.15 -3.50 -10.05
C ILE A 131 -9.49 -4.85 -9.40
N LYS A 132 -9.05 -5.96 -10.00
CA LYS A 132 -9.23 -7.31 -9.42
C LYS A 132 -8.61 -7.43 -8.02
N ASN A 133 -7.40 -6.89 -7.82
CA ASN A 133 -6.73 -6.90 -6.52
C ASN A 133 -7.46 -6.07 -5.46
N LEU A 134 -7.99 -4.90 -5.83
CA LEU A 134 -8.75 -4.03 -4.92
C LEU A 134 -10.10 -4.67 -4.57
N ASN A 135 -10.80 -5.26 -5.53
CA ASN A 135 -12.02 -6.03 -5.28
C ASN A 135 -11.77 -7.17 -4.28
N GLY A 136 -10.70 -7.94 -4.47
CA GLY A 136 -10.31 -8.99 -3.51
C GLY A 136 -10.05 -8.44 -2.10
N LEU A 137 -9.47 -7.23 -1.99
CA LEU A 137 -9.24 -6.56 -0.71
C LEU A 137 -10.56 -6.11 -0.05
N VAL A 138 -11.49 -5.54 -0.83
CA VAL A 138 -12.83 -5.16 -0.35
C VAL A 138 -13.61 -6.38 0.14
N THR A 139 -13.63 -7.48 -0.63
CA THR A 139 -14.24 -8.75 -0.22
C THR A 139 -13.62 -9.28 1.07
N PHE A 140 -12.29 -9.23 1.19
CA PHE A 140 -11.61 -9.62 2.43
C PHE A 140 -12.09 -8.78 3.62
N PHE A 141 -12.12 -7.45 3.49
CA PHE A 141 -12.51 -6.57 4.59
C PHE A 141 -13.98 -6.72 4.98
N ASN A 142 -14.88 -6.94 4.03
CA ASN A 142 -16.29 -7.25 4.31
C ASN A 142 -16.42 -8.55 5.12
N ASN A 143 -15.70 -9.61 4.74
CA ASN A 143 -15.68 -10.86 5.49
C ASN A 143 -15.01 -10.71 6.86
N TYR A 144 -13.94 -9.91 6.94
CA TYR A 144 -13.21 -9.63 8.16
C TYR A 144 -14.06 -8.81 9.14
N ARG A 145 -14.86 -7.86 8.67
CA ARG A 145 -15.82 -7.10 9.48
C ARG A 145 -16.78 -8.00 10.27
N ASN A 146 -17.25 -9.08 9.63
CA ASN A 146 -18.23 -9.98 10.23
C ASN A 146 -17.58 -11.00 11.19
N ASN A 147 -16.53 -11.68 10.72
CA ASN A 147 -15.96 -12.87 11.36
C ASN A 147 -14.46 -12.73 11.73
N GLY A 148 -13.87 -11.55 11.57
CA GLY A 148 -12.45 -11.30 11.84
C GLY A 148 -12.11 -11.29 13.32
N LEU A 149 -12.92 -10.57 14.12
CA LEU A 149 -12.63 -10.35 15.53
C LEU A 149 -12.49 -11.65 16.33
N ASP A 150 -13.37 -12.63 16.12
CA ASP A 150 -13.29 -13.89 16.88
C ASP A 150 -12.03 -14.71 16.53
N ARG A 151 -11.56 -14.63 15.29
CA ARG A 151 -10.29 -15.25 14.87
C ARG A 151 -9.10 -14.54 15.52
N ASP A 152 -9.11 -13.21 15.53
CA ASP A 152 -8.04 -12.42 16.14
C ASP A 152 -7.98 -12.62 17.66
N ILE A 153 -9.12 -12.81 18.33
CA ILE A 153 -9.18 -13.14 19.76
C ILE A 153 -8.52 -14.49 20.04
N ILE A 154 -8.75 -15.52 19.20
CA ILE A 154 -8.12 -16.83 19.38
C ILE A 154 -6.60 -16.73 19.21
N GLU A 155 -6.13 -15.94 18.24
CA GLU A 155 -4.70 -15.72 18.03
C GLU A 155 -4.07 -14.90 19.17
N ALA A 156 -4.73 -13.83 19.61
CA ALA A 156 -4.27 -13.01 20.73
C ALA A 156 -4.21 -13.79 22.05
N LYS A 157 -5.13 -14.74 22.28
CA LYS A 157 -5.11 -15.64 23.44
C LYS A 157 -3.84 -16.48 23.50
N LYS A 158 -3.45 -17.08 22.37
CA LYS A 158 -2.21 -17.86 22.28
C LYS A 158 -0.97 -17.02 22.60
N ILE A 159 -0.95 -15.78 22.12
CA ILE A 159 0.15 -14.84 22.40
C ILE A 159 0.15 -14.45 23.90
N ALA A 160 -1.02 -14.19 24.48
CA ALA A 160 -1.17 -13.83 25.90
C ALA A 160 -0.73 -14.96 26.84
N GLU A 161 -1.10 -16.20 26.52
CA GLU A 161 -0.65 -17.40 27.24
C GLU A 161 0.88 -17.53 27.20
N ALA A 162 1.53 -17.25 26.06
CA ALA A 162 2.99 -17.31 25.93
C ALA A 162 3.76 -16.26 26.75
N ILE A 163 3.07 -15.25 27.28
CA ILE A 163 3.65 -14.18 28.11
C ILE A 163 3.02 -14.12 29.51
N ASP A 164 2.32 -15.18 29.92
CA ASP A 164 1.69 -15.35 31.24
C ASP A 164 0.71 -14.21 31.59
N ILE A 165 -0.17 -13.85 30.65
CA ILE A 165 -1.23 -12.84 30.86
C ILE A 165 -2.60 -13.50 30.77
N GLU A 166 -3.46 -13.15 31.71
CA GLU A 166 -4.86 -13.56 31.70
C GLU A 166 -5.60 -12.91 30.52
N PRO A 167 -6.16 -13.69 29.57
CA PRO A 167 -6.71 -13.17 28.33
C PRO A 167 -8.15 -12.66 28.52
N GLU A 168 -8.32 -11.69 29.41
CA GLU A 168 -9.60 -11.08 29.73
C GLU A 168 -9.63 -9.59 29.36
N PHE A 169 -10.83 -9.11 29.01
CA PHE A 169 -11.05 -7.69 28.81
C PHE A 169 -11.15 -6.97 30.15
N THR A 170 -10.45 -5.85 30.29
CA THR A 170 -10.52 -5.05 31.52
C THR A 170 -11.93 -4.45 31.67
N VAL A 171 -12.67 -4.90 32.69
CA VAL A 171 -13.98 -4.34 33.01
C VAL A 171 -13.78 -2.99 33.70
N LYS A 172 -14.15 -1.89 33.02
CA LYS A 172 -14.16 -0.57 33.66
C LYS A 172 -15.26 -0.56 34.73
N ARG A 173 -14.92 -0.09 35.92
CA ARG A 173 -15.88 0.06 37.02
C ARG A 173 -16.96 1.06 36.60
N ALA A 174 -18.17 0.56 36.30
CA ALA A 174 -19.32 1.42 36.04
C ALA A 174 -19.87 1.96 37.37
N SER A 175 -20.43 3.17 37.36
CA SER A 175 -21.20 3.66 38.52
C SER A 175 -22.45 2.79 38.67
N CYS A 176 -22.43 1.86 39.61
CA CYS A 176 -23.56 0.99 39.89
C CYS A 176 -24.48 1.64 40.93
N ARG A 177 -25.79 1.53 40.73
CA ARG A 177 -26.77 1.83 41.79
C ARG A 177 -26.59 0.85 42.95
N LYS A 178 -27.07 1.20 44.15
CA LYS A 178 -27.14 0.27 45.28
C LYS A 178 -27.91 -0.99 44.88
N LYS A 179 -27.27 -2.16 45.01
CA LYS A 179 -27.86 -3.48 44.78
C LYS A 179 -28.80 -3.87 45.93
N GLN A 180 -29.82 -4.66 45.62
CA GLN A 180 -30.64 -5.32 46.65
C GLN A 180 -29.94 -6.58 47.17
N PHE A 181 -30.33 -7.03 48.36
CA PHE A 181 -29.65 -8.10 49.12
C PHE A 181 -29.49 -9.42 48.35
N ASP A 182 -30.40 -9.74 47.43
CA ASP A 182 -30.40 -11.00 46.66
C ASP A 182 -29.92 -10.84 45.19
N GLU A 183 -29.37 -9.68 44.81
CA GLU A 183 -29.00 -9.39 43.42
C GLU A 183 -27.59 -9.94 43.10
N ILE A 184 -27.52 -11.11 42.44
CA ILE A 184 -26.26 -11.77 42.06
C ILE A 184 -25.50 -10.95 41.01
N PRO A 185 -24.18 -10.71 41.16
CA PRO A 185 -23.36 -10.05 40.14
C PRO A 185 -23.29 -10.92 38.88
N ASN A 186 -23.59 -10.33 37.72
CA ASN A 186 -23.55 -11.05 36.44
C ASN A 186 -22.26 -10.73 35.69
N THR A 187 -21.14 -11.31 36.15
CA THR A 187 -19.79 -11.08 35.62
C THR A 187 -19.66 -11.44 34.14
N GLU A 188 -20.34 -12.49 33.68
CA GLU A 188 -20.34 -12.89 32.26
C GLU A 188 -20.97 -11.83 31.35
N ARG A 189 -22.10 -11.24 31.75
CA ARG A 189 -22.70 -10.11 31.01
C ARG A 189 -21.79 -8.89 30.96
N GLU A 190 -21.04 -8.62 32.03
CA GLU A 190 -20.11 -7.48 32.09
C GLU A 190 -18.90 -7.67 31.16
N GLN A 191 -18.33 -8.89 31.10
CA GLN A 191 -17.27 -9.22 30.14
C GLN A 191 -17.78 -9.20 28.68
N GLN A 192 -19.00 -9.69 28.45
CA GLN A 192 -19.61 -9.63 27.12
C GLN A 192 -19.88 -8.18 26.69
N SER A 193 -20.22 -7.30 27.64
CA SER A 193 -20.29 -5.86 27.40
C SER A 193 -18.91 -5.27 27.07
N ALA A 194 -17.83 -5.67 27.74
CA ALA A 194 -16.48 -5.17 27.45
C ALA A 194 -15.96 -5.62 26.08
N LYS A 195 -16.17 -6.90 25.71
CA LYS A 195 -15.86 -7.41 24.36
C LYS A 195 -16.65 -6.67 23.30
N GLU A 196 -17.94 -6.42 23.54
CA GLU A 196 -18.78 -5.69 22.59
C GLU A 196 -18.37 -4.23 22.47
N ASN A 197 -18.02 -3.55 23.57
CA ASN A 197 -17.49 -2.19 23.52
C ASN A 197 -16.19 -2.12 22.72
N PHE A 198 -15.28 -3.11 22.88
CA PHE A 198 -14.08 -3.20 22.05
C PHE A 198 -14.44 -3.42 20.57
N ARG A 199 -15.44 -4.26 20.30
CA ARG A 199 -15.94 -4.51 18.94
C ARG A 199 -16.45 -3.23 18.29
N THR A 200 -17.33 -2.49 18.97
CA THR A 200 -17.99 -1.29 18.42
C THR A 200 -17.04 -0.10 18.34
N ASP A 201 -16.29 0.20 19.40
CA ASP A 201 -15.57 1.46 19.54
C ASP A 201 -14.17 1.40 18.90
N TYR A 202 -13.65 0.18 18.68
CA TYR A 202 -12.33 -0.03 18.12
C TYR A 202 -12.38 -0.83 16.82
N PHE A 203 -12.77 -2.10 16.87
CA PHE A 203 -12.64 -3.01 15.74
C PHE A 203 -13.45 -2.55 14.52
N LEU A 204 -14.75 -2.30 14.68
CA LEU A 204 -15.61 -1.85 13.59
C LEU A 204 -15.18 -0.48 13.06
N VAL A 205 -14.81 0.46 13.94
CA VAL A 205 -14.28 1.78 13.53
C VAL A 205 -13.03 1.63 12.65
N LEU A 206 -12.14 0.68 12.94
CA LEU A 206 -10.95 0.43 12.13
C LEU A 206 -11.28 -0.18 10.78
N VAL A 207 -12.11 -1.23 10.76
CA VAL A 207 -12.47 -1.95 9.54
C VAL A 207 -13.33 -1.10 8.62
N ASP A 208 -14.30 -0.36 9.16
CA ASP A 208 -15.18 0.52 8.38
C ASP A 208 -14.41 1.71 7.78
N MET A 209 -13.46 2.25 8.54
CA MET A 209 -12.53 3.24 8.03
C MET A 209 -11.62 2.65 6.93
N ALA A 210 -11.14 1.41 7.07
CA ALA A 210 -10.35 0.76 6.02
C ALA A 210 -11.17 0.58 4.74
N LEU A 211 -12.39 0.05 4.87
CA LEU A 211 -13.34 -0.14 3.77
C LEU A 211 -13.62 1.17 3.05
N SER A 212 -14.09 2.19 3.77
CA SER A 212 -14.38 3.51 3.19
C SER A 212 -13.19 4.08 2.43
N GLN A 213 -11.98 4.02 3.00
CA GLN A 213 -10.80 4.57 2.35
C GLN A 213 -10.35 3.78 1.11
N ILE A 214 -10.56 2.46 1.10
CA ILE A 214 -10.27 1.62 -0.07
C ILE A 214 -11.32 1.87 -1.16
N THR A 215 -12.60 1.89 -0.81
CA THR A 215 -13.69 2.14 -1.75
C THR A 215 -13.59 3.51 -2.40
N THR A 216 -13.37 4.59 -1.63
CA THR A 216 -13.23 5.94 -2.21
C THR A 216 -12.02 6.04 -3.16
N ARG A 217 -10.94 5.31 -2.90
CA ARG A 217 -9.81 5.24 -3.85
C ARG A 217 -10.11 4.41 -5.10
N PHE A 218 -11.05 3.49 -4.99
CA PHE A 218 -11.44 2.57 -6.04
C PHE A 218 -12.46 3.19 -7.01
N GLU A 219 -13.31 4.12 -6.54
CA GLU A 219 -14.30 4.85 -7.37
C GLU A 219 -13.69 5.43 -8.66
N GLN A 220 -12.47 5.98 -8.58
CA GLN A 220 -11.77 6.51 -9.76
C GLN A 220 -11.40 5.39 -10.75
N MET A 221 -10.93 4.25 -10.26
CA MET A 221 -10.57 3.11 -11.11
C MET A 221 -11.80 2.45 -11.73
N GLU A 222 -12.93 2.39 -11.02
CA GLU A 222 -14.22 1.93 -11.58
C GLU A 222 -14.69 2.86 -12.70
N HIS A 223 -14.53 4.18 -12.53
CA HIS A 223 -14.84 5.13 -13.59
C HIS A 223 -13.96 4.90 -14.83
N PHE A 224 -12.65 4.70 -14.64
CA PHE A 224 -11.76 4.35 -15.77
C PHE A 224 -12.13 3.00 -16.40
N GLU A 225 -12.54 2.01 -15.61
CA GLU A 225 -13.04 0.74 -16.15
C GLU A 225 -14.32 0.94 -16.96
N SER A 226 -15.21 1.85 -16.57
CA SER A 226 -16.41 2.15 -17.35
C SER A 226 -16.11 2.76 -18.72
N ILE A 227 -14.98 3.45 -18.85
CA ILE A 227 -14.54 4.11 -20.09
C ILE A 227 -13.68 3.16 -20.95
N PHE A 228 -12.64 2.55 -20.38
CA PHE A 228 -11.65 1.76 -21.13
C PHE A 228 -11.84 0.24 -20.97
N GLY A 229 -12.77 -0.22 -20.14
CA GLY A 229 -12.85 -1.62 -19.71
C GLY A 229 -13.06 -2.61 -20.84
N PHE A 230 -13.71 -2.20 -21.93
CA PHE A 230 -13.90 -3.02 -23.13
C PHE A 230 -12.58 -3.31 -23.89
N MET A 231 -11.52 -2.53 -23.63
CA MET A 231 -10.20 -2.66 -24.27
C MET A 231 -9.17 -3.38 -23.37
N PHE A 232 -9.55 -3.89 -22.20
CA PHE A 232 -8.60 -4.52 -21.26
C PHE A 232 -8.09 -5.88 -21.75
N ASP A 233 -8.96 -6.66 -22.39
CA ASP A 233 -8.60 -7.95 -22.95
C ASP A 233 -9.40 -8.26 -24.21
N ALA A 234 -8.85 -9.14 -25.04
CA ALA A 234 -9.44 -9.47 -26.33
C ALA A 234 -10.79 -10.18 -26.21
N SER A 235 -11.07 -10.85 -25.09
CA SER A 235 -12.37 -11.50 -24.88
C SER A 235 -13.46 -10.47 -24.62
N LYS A 236 -13.21 -9.48 -23.75
CA LYS A 236 -14.13 -8.35 -23.51
C LYS A 236 -14.41 -7.59 -24.79
N LEU A 237 -13.39 -7.41 -25.64
CA LEU A 237 -13.57 -6.76 -26.94
C LEU A 237 -14.39 -7.64 -27.89
N TYR A 238 -14.03 -8.91 -28.06
CA TYR A 238 -14.63 -9.81 -29.06
C TYR A 238 -16.08 -10.18 -28.76
N TYR A 239 -16.44 -10.35 -27.47
CA TYR A 239 -17.80 -10.72 -27.07
C TYR A 239 -18.73 -9.51 -26.85
N LEU A 240 -18.26 -8.29 -27.09
CA LEU A 240 -19.08 -7.10 -26.97
C LEU A 240 -20.04 -7.01 -28.16
N ASP A 241 -21.31 -6.77 -27.87
CA ASP A 241 -22.32 -6.51 -28.90
C ASP A 241 -22.04 -5.19 -29.64
N ASP A 242 -22.38 -5.12 -30.93
CA ASP A 242 -22.04 -3.99 -31.80
C ASP A 242 -22.66 -2.67 -31.31
N ASP A 243 -23.90 -2.69 -30.79
CA ASP A 243 -24.56 -1.49 -30.25
C ASP A 243 -23.86 -1.01 -28.97
N LEU A 244 -23.42 -1.95 -28.13
CA LEU A 244 -22.65 -1.67 -26.92
C LEU A 244 -21.23 -1.19 -27.25
N LEU A 245 -20.59 -1.74 -28.27
CA LEU A 245 -19.27 -1.34 -28.74
C LEU A 245 -19.30 0.09 -29.26
N LYS A 246 -20.29 0.42 -30.09
CA LYS A 246 -20.48 1.77 -30.59
C LYS A 246 -20.71 2.78 -29.48
N THR A 247 -21.58 2.43 -28.52
CA THR A 247 -21.83 3.27 -27.34
C THR A 247 -20.55 3.48 -26.52
N SER A 248 -19.73 2.43 -26.35
CA SER A 248 -18.47 2.51 -25.62
C SER A 248 -17.43 3.39 -26.35
N CYS A 249 -17.38 3.35 -27.68
CA CYS A 249 -16.50 4.21 -28.47
C CYS A 249 -16.91 5.68 -28.38
N LEU A 250 -18.21 5.99 -28.44
CA LEU A 250 -18.73 7.35 -28.25
C LEU A 250 -18.47 7.86 -26.82
N ASN A 251 -18.62 7.00 -25.81
CA ASN A 251 -18.29 7.35 -24.43
C ASN A 251 -16.80 7.65 -24.26
N LEU A 252 -15.92 6.93 -24.97
CA LEU A 252 -14.49 7.17 -24.95
C LEU A 252 -14.12 8.49 -25.62
N GLU A 253 -14.73 8.81 -26.77
CA GLU A 253 -14.59 10.13 -27.41
C GLU A 253 -14.99 11.25 -26.46
N LEU A 254 -16.15 11.14 -25.80
CA LEU A 254 -16.61 12.13 -24.83
C LEU A 254 -15.64 12.27 -23.64
N ALA A 255 -15.07 11.17 -23.16
CA ALA A 255 -14.10 11.17 -22.07
C ALA A 255 -12.74 11.80 -22.46
N LEU A 256 -12.39 11.76 -23.74
CA LEU A 256 -11.15 12.31 -24.30
C LEU A 256 -11.35 13.65 -25.02
N THR A 257 -12.55 14.23 -24.94
CA THR A 257 -12.82 15.56 -25.47
C THR A 257 -12.56 16.61 -24.41
N HIS A 258 -11.70 17.57 -24.72
CA HIS A 258 -11.57 18.79 -23.92
C HIS A 258 -12.00 20.00 -24.75
N ASP A 259 -13.03 20.69 -24.27
CA ASP A 259 -13.67 21.85 -24.91
C ASP A 259 -14.29 21.50 -26.28
N LYS A 260 -13.50 21.58 -27.35
CA LYS A 260 -13.93 21.31 -28.74
C LYS A 260 -13.01 20.35 -29.49
N ASP A 261 -11.88 19.99 -28.89
CA ASP A 261 -10.89 19.12 -29.51
C ASP A 261 -10.99 17.74 -28.84
N SER A 262 -11.21 16.72 -29.67
CA SER A 262 -11.17 15.32 -29.25
C SER A 262 -9.88 14.68 -29.75
N ASP A 263 -9.25 13.88 -28.89
CA ASP A 263 -8.10 13.07 -29.30
C ASP A 263 -8.50 11.95 -30.27
N ILE A 264 -9.75 11.49 -30.24
CA ILE A 264 -10.24 10.31 -30.97
C ILE A 264 -11.63 10.57 -31.57
N ASP A 265 -11.88 10.10 -32.79
CA ASP A 265 -13.23 10.03 -33.36
C ASP A 265 -13.88 8.69 -32.99
N GLY A 266 -15.03 8.72 -32.28
CA GLY A 266 -15.69 7.53 -31.78
C GLY A 266 -16.29 6.65 -32.88
N ASN A 267 -16.70 7.22 -34.02
CA ASN A 267 -17.23 6.45 -35.14
C ASN A 267 -16.11 5.76 -35.92
N ASP A 268 -15.01 6.46 -36.17
CA ASP A 268 -13.83 5.87 -36.82
C ASP A 268 -13.21 4.79 -35.93
N LEU A 269 -13.13 5.03 -34.61
CA LEU A 269 -12.69 4.01 -33.66
C LEU A 269 -13.57 2.76 -33.70
N PHE A 270 -14.89 2.92 -33.77
CA PHE A 270 -15.83 1.80 -33.87
C PHE A 270 -15.55 0.96 -35.13
N ILE A 271 -15.42 1.62 -36.30
CA ILE A 271 -15.13 0.93 -37.57
C ILE A 271 -13.77 0.20 -37.50
N GLU A 272 -12.74 0.86 -36.95
CA GLU A 272 -11.42 0.24 -36.77
C GLU A 272 -11.49 -0.98 -35.85
N LEU A 273 -12.28 -0.93 -34.78
CA LEU A 273 -12.45 -2.04 -33.83
C LEU A 273 -13.25 -3.21 -34.41
N GLU A 274 -14.30 -2.95 -35.20
CA GLU A 274 -15.03 -4.01 -35.92
C GLU A 274 -14.10 -4.80 -36.85
N ILE A 275 -13.27 -4.08 -37.61
CA ILE A 275 -12.27 -4.70 -38.49
C ILE A 275 -11.24 -5.47 -37.65
N LEU A 276 -10.77 -4.88 -36.55
CA LEU A 276 -9.81 -5.52 -35.66
C LEU A 276 -10.37 -6.82 -35.08
N GLN A 277 -11.61 -6.85 -34.60
CA GLN A 277 -12.28 -8.05 -34.09
C GLN A 277 -12.27 -9.18 -35.12
N GLY A 278 -12.55 -8.88 -36.39
CA GLY A 278 -12.49 -9.85 -37.49
C GLY A 278 -11.07 -10.33 -37.84
N MET A 279 -10.04 -9.52 -37.57
CA MET A 279 -8.64 -9.85 -37.83
C MET A 279 -7.93 -10.57 -36.68
N LEU A 280 -8.47 -10.50 -35.46
CA LEU A 280 -7.86 -11.14 -34.30
C LEU A 280 -7.88 -12.68 -34.46
N PRO A 281 -6.74 -13.37 -34.24
CA PRO A 281 -6.71 -14.82 -34.31
C PRO A 281 -7.51 -15.43 -33.15
N ARG A 282 -8.12 -16.61 -33.34
CA ARG A 282 -8.89 -17.31 -32.29
C ARG A 282 -8.16 -17.45 -30.96
N VAL A 283 -6.85 -17.67 -31.01
CA VAL A 283 -5.97 -17.78 -29.82
C VAL A 283 -5.97 -16.50 -28.98
N ALA A 284 -6.36 -15.36 -29.55
CA ALA A 284 -6.45 -14.09 -28.85
C ALA A 284 -7.59 -14.07 -27.81
N TYR A 285 -8.72 -14.71 -28.09
CA TYR A 285 -9.93 -14.60 -27.26
C TYR A 285 -10.48 -15.93 -26.72
N GLU A 286 -10.08 -17.08 -27.27
CA GLU A 286 -10.52 -18.43 -26.84
C GLU A 286 -9.54 -19.17 -25.90
N GLY A 287 -8.37 -18.59 -25.59
CA GLY A 287 -7.35 -19.23 -24.74
C GLY A 287 -7.59 -19.10 -23.23
N GLU A 288 -6.91 -19.93 -22.41
CA GLU A 288 -6.90 -19.82 -20.94
C GLU A 288 -6.49 -18.41 -20.44
N ARG A 289 -5.69 -17.71 -21.25
CA ARG A 289 -5.30 -16.31 -21.03
C ARG A 289 -5.53 -15.52 -22.32
N PRO A 290 -6.62 -14.74 -22.41
CA PRO A 290 -6.85 -13.83 -23.52
C PRO A 290 -5.69 -12.85 -23.70
N TRP A 291 -5.56 -12.30 -24.90
CA TRP A 291 -4.58 -11.26 -25.16
C TRP A 291 -4.89 -10.02 -24.33
N THR A 292 -3.89 -9.56 -23.58
CA THR A 292 -3.91 -8.28 -22.85
C THR A 292 -3.84 -7.10 -23.81
N SER A 293 -4.27 -5.92 -23.37
CA SER A 293 -4.17 -4.65 -24.14
C SER A 293 -2.82 -4.44 -24.85
N ILE A 294 -1.69 -4.79 -24.21
CA ILE A 294 -0.35 -4.68 -24.82
C ILE A 294 -0.22 -5.52 -26.10
N LYS A 295 -0.64 -6.79 -26.07
CA LYS A 295 -0.56 -7.70 -27.22
C LYS A 295 -1.47 -7.26 -28.35
N ILE A 296 -2.66 -6.75 -28.01
CA ILE A 296 -3.60 -6.21 -28.99
C ILE A 296 -2.99 -4.98 -29.68
N MET A 297 -2.42 -4.06 -28.91
CA MET A 297 -1.74 -2.89 -29.47
C MET A 297 -0.55 -3.28 -30.36
N GLU A 298 0.27 -4.26 -29.95
CA GLU A 298 1.38 -4.76 -30.77
C GLU A 298 0.91 -5.37 -32.10
N PHE A 299 -0.22 -6.08 -32.08
CA PHE A 299 -0.84 -6.62 -33.29
C PHE A 299 -1.35 -5.49 -34.20
N ALA A 300 -2.13 -4.55 -33.65
CA ALA A 300 -2.65 -3.40 -34.39
C ALA A 300 -1.51 -2.57 -35.01
N LYS A 301 -0.39 -2.41 -34.29
CA LYS A 301 0.79 -1.67 -34.76
C LYS A 301 1.46 -2.30 -35.98
N LYS A 302 1.41 -3.63 -36.11
CA LYS A 302 1.98 -4.34 -37.27
C LYS A 302 1.14 -4.17 -38.53
N MET A 303 -0.15 -3.91 -38.39
CA MET A 303 -1.07 -3.75 -39.51
C MET A 303 -1.11 -2.32 -40.07
N ASP A 304 -0.62 -1.34 -39.31
CA ASP A 304 -0.48 0.09 -39.72
C ASP A 304 -1.76 0.72 -40.30
N MET A 305 -2.93 0.24 -39.85
CA MET A 305 -4.23 0.64 -40.39
C MET A 305 -5.23 1.13 -39.33
N PHE A 306 -4.82 1.16 -38.05
CA PHE A 306 -5.70 1.46 -36.93
C PHE A 306 -5.22 2.68 -36.11
N PRO A 307 -5.23 3.90 -36.68
CA PRO A 307 -4.72 5.09 -36.01
C PRO A 307 -5.47 5.42 -34.70
N ASN A 308 -6.81 5.35 -34.68
CA ASN A 308 -7.60 5.65 -33.49
C ASN A 308 -7.42 4.57 -32.42
N VAL A 309 -7.43 3.30 -32.80
CA VAL A 309 -7.16 2.17 -31.89
C VAL A 309 -5.77 2.29 -31.27
N LEU A 310 -4.75 2.59 -32.07
CA LEU A 310 -3.39 2.75 -31.57
C LEU A 310 -3.27 3.92 -30.60
N LEU A 311 -3.98 5.01 -30.85
CA LEU A 311 -4.02 6.16 -29.93
C LEU A 311 -4.74 5.80 -28.63
N ALA A 312 -5.91 5.18 -28.70
CA ALA A 312 -6.68 4.72 -27.54
C ALA A 312 -5.85 3.77 -26.66
N TYR A 313 -5.18 2.78 -27.24
CA TYR A 313 -4.32 1.86 -26.50
C TYR A 313 -3.08 2.55 -25.90
N LYS A 314 -2.49 3.54 -26.58
CA LYS A 314 -1.39 4.33 -26.01
C LYS A 314 -1.85 5.11 -24.78
N ILE A 315 -3.02 5.75 -24.84
CA ILE A 315 -3.58 6.48 -23.70
C ILE A 315 -3.83 5.50 -22.55
N LEU A 316 -4.53 4.39 -22.81
CA LEU A 316 -4.79 3.35 -21.82
C LEU A 316 -3.51 2.85 -21.13
N LEU A 317 -2.47 2.52 -21.89
CA LEU A 317 -1.24 1.93 -21.37
C LEU A 317 -0.27 2.94 -20.72
N THR A 318 -0.51 4.25 -20.88
CA THR A 318 0.32 5.29 -20.28
C THR A 318 -0.29 5.89 -19.02
N ILE A 319 -1.57 5.61 -18.72
CA ILE A 319 -2.21 6.02 -17.47
C ILE A 319 -1.55 5.28 -16.28
N PRO A 320 -0.93 6.01 -15.34
CA PRO A 320 -0.29 5.38 -14.20
C PRO A 320 -1.34 4.89 -13.20
N VAL A 321 -1.34 3.59 -12.90
CA VAL A 321 -2.17 3.01 -11.81
C VAL A 321 -1.74 3.57 -10.44
N THR A 322 -0.44 3.82 -10.25
CA THR A 322 0.10 4.44 -9.04
C THR A 322 1.26 5.39 -9.34
N VAL A 323 1.46 6.38 -8.47
CA VAL A 323 2.62 7.29 -8.52
C VAL A 323 3.95 6.64 -8.09
N ALA A 324 3.97 5.33 -7.85
CA ALA A 324 5.11 4.62 -7.27
C ALA A 324 6.37 4.63 -8.15
N SER A 325 6.21 4.70 -9.48
CA SER A 325 7.34 4.87 -10.40
C SER A 325 8.05 6.20 -10.15
N ALA A 326 7.29 7.30 -10.03
CA ALA A 326 7.83 8.61 -9.68
C ALA A 326 8.47 8.59 -8.28
N GLU A 327 7.85 7.95 -7.29
CA GLU A 327 8.43 7.81 -5.95
C GLU A 327 9.76 7.05 -5.91
N ARG A 328 9.92 6.00 -6.72
CA ARG A 328 11.20 5.29 -6.87
C ARG A 328 12.26 6.20 -7.47
N SER A 329 11.90 7.03 -8.45
CA SER A 329 12.78 8.06 -8.99
C SER A 329 13.19 9.10 -7.94
N PHE A 330 12.28 9.53 -7.06
CA PHE A 330 12.60 10.40 -5.93
C PHE A 330 13.56 9.76 -4.91
N SER A 331 13.56 8.43 -4.77
CA SER A 331 14.56 7.76 -3.91
C SER A 331 15.99 7.97 -4.41
N LYS A 332 16.20 8.07 -5.73
CA LYS A 332 17.50 8.41 -6.32
C LYS A 332 17.93 9.84 -6.01
N LEU A 333 16.98 10.77 -5.90
CA LEU A 333 17.28 12.15 -5.51
C LEU A 333 17.89 12.24 -4.10
N LYS A 334 17.53 11.34 -3.17
CA LYS A 334 18.16 11.28 -1.85
C LYS A 334 19.66 10.94 -1.93
N LEU A 335 20.06 10.13 -2.90
CA LEU A 335 21.47 9.79 -3.15
C LEU A 335 22.23 10.92 -3.85
N LEU A 336 21.54 11.71 -4.66
CA LEU A 336 22.12 12.83 -5.41
C LEU A 336 22.26 14.09 -4.55
N LYS A 337 21.25 14.39 -3.73
CA LYS A 337 21.16 15.56 -2.84
C LYS A 337 21.59 15.20 -1.43
N THR A 338 22.89 14.93 -1.27
CA THR A 338 23.51 14.74 0.05
C THR A 338 23.79 16.07 0.73
N TYR A 339 24.02 16.07 2.05
CA TYR A 339 24.38 17.27 2.83
C TYR A 339 25.54 18.07 2.17
N LEU A 340 26.59 17.37 1.74
CA LEU A 340 27.75 17.94 1.04
C LEU A 340 27.47 18.46 -0.38
N ARG A 341 26.29 18.16 -0.96
CA ARG A 341 25.90 18.52 -2.35
C ARG A 341 24.61 19.34 -2.38
N SER A 342 24.30 20.02 -1.29
CA SER A 342 23.03 20.75 -1.13
C SER A 342 22.91 22.02 -1.97
N THR A 343 24.03 22.56 -2.47
CA THR A 343 24.14 23.85 -3.18
C THR A 343 24.28 23.72 -4.70
N MET A 344 23.59 22.76 -5.33
CA MET A 344 23.59 22.62 -6.80
C MET A 344 22.41 23.34 -7.46
N THR A 345 22.60 23.83 -8.69
CA THR A 345 21.52 24.42 -9.50
C THR A 345 20.49 23.37 -9.91
N GLN A 346 19.25 23.81 -10.14
CA GLN A 346 18.15 22.91 -10.50
C GLN A 346 18.42 22.16 -11.82
N GLU A 347 19.02 22.83 -12.81
CA GLU A 347 19.40 22.17 -14.08
C GLU A 347 20.37 21.01 -13.85
N ARG A 348 21.41 21.21 -13.04
CA ARG A 348 22.38 20.17 -12.73
C ARG A 348 21.74 19.01 -11.96
N LEU A 349 20.86 19.32 -11.00
CA LEU A 349 20.14 18.31 -10.25
C LEU A 349 19.25 17.46 -11.16
N ASN A 350 18.49 18.11 -12.04
CA ASN A 350 17.60 17.42 -12.99
C ASN A 350 18.40 16.53 -13.95
N GLY A 351 19.51 17.05 -14.51
CA GLY A 351 20.39 16.26 -15.37
C GLY A 351 20.95 15.02 -14.67
N LEU A 352 21.47 15.18 -13.44
CA LEU A 352 21.97 14.06 -12.65
C LEU A 352 20.87 13.07 -12.24
N ALA A 353 19.66 13.57 -11.98
CA ALA A 353 18.50 12.73 -11.68
C ALA A 353 18.14 11.84 -12.86
N ILE A 354 18.03 12.41 -14.05
CA ILE A 354 17.77 11.66 -15.29
C ILE A 354 18.85 10.58 -15.49
N LEU A 355 20.12 10.93 -15.35
CA LEU A 355 21.21 9.96 -15.51
C LEU A 355 21.16 8.82 -14.48
N SER A 356 20.76 9.12 -13.24
CA SER A 356 20.65 8.12 -12.17
C SER A 356 19.43 7.21 -12.33
N ILE A 357 18.30 7.76 -12.79
CA ILE A 357 17.06 7.02 -13.06
C ILE A 357 17.27 6.11 -14.26
N GLU A 358 17.78 6.64 -15.36
CA GLU A 358 17.98 5.95 -16.64
C GLU A 358 19.36 5.29 -16.76
N SER A 359 19.98 4.93 -15.63
CA SER A 359 21.30 4.32 -15.59
C SER A 359 21.42 3.04 -16.41
N SER A 360 20.35 2.24 -16.51
CA SER A 360 20.29 1.04 -17.37
C SER A 360 20.32 1.38 -18.85
N PHE A 361 19.70 2.49 -19.25
CA PHE A 361 19.77 2.97 -20.64
C PHE A 361 21.18 3.48 -20.95
N LEU A 362 21.76 4.27 -20.05
CA LEU A 362 23.12 4.81 -20.20
C LEU A 362 24.19 3.72 -20.34
N ALA A 363 24.03 2.57 -19.68
CA ALA A 363 24.94 1.45 -19.81
C ALA A 363 25.05 0.92 -21.26
N ASN A 364 24.02 1.15 -22.08
CA ASN A 364 23.99 0.75 -23.50
C ASN A 364 24.39 1.89 -24.45
N VAL A 365 24.69 3.08 -23.94
CA VAL A 365 25.07 4.23 -24.75
C VAL A 365 26.59 4.22 -24.97
N ASP A 366 27.00 4.36 -26.23
CA ASP A 366 28.40 4.47 -26.61
C ASP A 366 28.97 5.85 -26.24
N TYR A 367 29.85 5.86 -25.24
CA TYR A 367 30.48 7.07 -24.71
C TYR A 367 31.40 7.75 -25.75
N ASP A 368 32.09 6.98 -26.59
CA ASP A 368 33.03 7.53 -27.55
C ASP A 368 32.29 8.33 -28.62
N LYS A 369 31.16 7.78 -29.11
CA LYS A 369 30.24 8.49 -30.00
C LYS A 369 29.69 9.77 -29.38
N LEU A 370 29.40 9.75 -28.09
CA LEU A 370 28.88 10.91 -27.36
C LEU A 370 29.94 12.02 -27.23
N ILE A 371 31.18 11.64 -26.97
CA ILE A 371 32.33 12.55 -26.92
C ILE A 371 32.55 13.19 -28.29
N GLU A 372 32.50 12.42 -29.38
CA GLU A 372 32.61 12.95 -30.74
C GLU A 372 31.49 13.94 -31.10
N VAL A 373 30.24 13.62 -30.75
CA VAL A 373 29.09 14.50 -30.96
C VAL A 373 29.21 15.78 -30.13
N PHE A 374 29.72 15.69 -28.90
CA PHE A 374 29.96 16.86 -28.06
C PHE A 374 31.10 17.73 -28.60
N ALA A 375 32.21 17.11 -29.01
CA ALA A 375 33.36 17.79 -29.60
C ALA A 375 32.99 18.53 -30.89
N SER A 376 32.24 17.88 -31.79
CA SER A 376 31.79 18.47 -33.06
C SER A 376 30.84 19.65 -32.88
N LYS A 377 30.01 19.66 -31.82
CA LYS A 377 29.15 20.81 -31.48
C LYS A 377 29.92 21.99 -30.88
N ASN A 378 30.98 21.74 -30.11
CA ASN A 378 31.80 22.80 -29.49
C ASN A 378 32.92 23.33 -30.40
N ALA A 379 33.29 22.60 -31.45
CA ALA A 379 34.30 23.02 -32.43
C ALA A 379 33.95 24.32 -33.18
N ARG A 380 32.70 24.82 -33.09
CA ARG A 380 32.27 26.10 -33.69
C ARG A 380 32.49 27.33 -32.79
N ARG A 381 33.26 27.23 -31.70
CA ARG A 381 33.68 28.39 -30.88
C ARG A 381 35.16 28.72 -31.12
N HIS A 382 35.51 29.12 -32.34
CA HIS A 382 36.62 30.04 -32.59
C HIS A 382 36.55 30.50 -34.05
N HIS A 383 36.35 31.79 -34.27
CA HIS A 383 37.09 32.65 -35.19
C HIS A 383 36.78 34.09 -34.73
N PHE A 384 37.46 34.51 -33.66
CA PHE A 384 37.64 35.95 -33.41
C PHE A 384 38.62 36.45 -34.46
N ARG A 385 38.20 37.51 -35.16
CA ARG A 385 38.92 38.18 -36.25
C ARG A 385 40.16 38.91 -35.73
#